data_AF-A0A523SX92-F1
#
_entry.id   AF-A0A523SX92-F1
#
_cell.length_a   1.000
_cell.length_b   1.000
_cell.length_c   1.000
_cell.angle_alpha   90.00
_cell.angle_beta   90.00
_cell.angle_gamma   90.00
#
_symmetry.space_group_name_H-M   'P 1'
#
loop_
_entity.id
_entity.type
_entity.pdbx_description
1 polymer ?
#
loop_
_entity_poly.entity_id
_entity_poly.type
_entity_poly.pdbx_seq_one_letter_code
_entity_poly.pdbx_strand_id
1 'polypeptide(L)'
;MALTLQARKAVTKETFKRYQKAPKKEKTRILDEFVALTGYTRHHASWVLMTWEKRRPPKRTRSRPLIYDRKVFKALRKVWIVCDCICGKRLAPYLKEILPILISYGELTVDGETRDKLVRISAATIDRLLASEKAKYKLKPRSKPGTSLLNRIPVKTFSQWDRSKPGQVQVDLVEHNGGITRGEYACSLVMTDPFSGWTEVRAVKNKLMLLFAQGQKIRNGKQVRPTCELCFLRSFVPQEQKEHKRRYKKNDNFCVEQKNGNVVRRAVGYGRYSGEREVSMLNRLYESLRLYVNYFQPMMKLAEKSRIGSKVSKRYDEAKTPYRRLLEYTEVSPELKEFLNRRYEALNPAELKREITRYQQELFTYSSRRRGIRKPEMDKTLLSGRI
;
A
#
# COMPACT_ATOMS: atom_id res chain seq x y z
N MET A 1 -49.26 16.54 19.45
CA MET A 1 -48.20 16.65 18.41
C MET A 1 -46.83 16.53 19.07
N ALA A 2 -46.01 15.55 18.68
CA ALA A 2 -44.68 15.41 19.24
C ALA A 2 -43.75 16.49 18.66
N LEU A 3 -43.38 17.49 19.46
CA LEU A 3 -42.38 18.50 19.09
C LEU A 3 -41.11 17.81 18.54
N THR A 4 -40.55 18.36 17.46
CA THR A 4 -39.27 17.89 16.92
C THR A 4 -38.15 18.06 17.94
N LEU A 5 -37.06 17.29 17.81
CA LEU A 5 -35.96 17.32 18.77
C LEU A 5 -35.29 18.71 18.87
N GLN A 6 -35.25 19.48 17.77
CA GLN A 6 -34.76 20.86 17.76
C GLN A 6 -35.74 21.81 18.47
N ALA A 7 -37.05 21.69 18.21
CA ALA A 7 -38.07 22.48 18.88
C ALA A 7 -38.10 22.22 20.40
N ARG A 8 -37.98 20.95 20.82
CA ARG A 8 -37.87 20.58 22.24
C ARG A 8 -36.66 21.23 22.91
N LYS A 9 -35.50 21.30 22.24
CA LYS A 9 -34.30 21.95 22.79
C LYS A 9 -34.48 23.46 22.94
N ALA A 10 -35.12 24.13 21.97
CA ALA A 10 -35.41 25.56 22.04
C ALA A 10 -36.38 25.88 23.19
N VAL A 11 -37.48 25.13 23.29
CA VAL A 11 -38.46 25.26 24.37
C VAL A 11 -37.81 24.98 25.73
N THR A 12 -36.97 23.95 25.84
CA THR A 12 -36.25 23.65 27.10
C THR A 12 -35.33 24.79 27.52
N LYS A 13 -34.63 25.44 26.57
CA LYS A 13 -33.73 26.57 26.87
C LYS A 13 -34.48 27.79 27.41
N GLU A 14 -35.62 28.13 26.85
CA GLU A 14 -36.40 29.29 27.31
C GLU A 14 -37.19 28.99 28.58
N THR A 15 -37.74 27.78 28.72
CA THR A 15 -38.44 27.35 29.94
C THR A 15 -37.47 27.16 31.11
N PHE A 16 -36.22 26.75 30.87
CA PHE A 16 -35.17 26.67 31.89
C PHE A 16 -34.94 28.03 32.59
N LYS A 17 -34.77 29.11 31.82
CA LYS A 17 -34.53 30.45 32.36
C LYS A 17 -35.67 30.92 33.26
N ARG A 18 -36.91 30.66 32.84
CA ARG A 18 -38.14 30.99 33.60
C ARG A 18 -38.26 30.13 34.86
N TYR A 19 -38.02 28.82 34.74
CA TYR A 19 -38.09 27.88 35.85
C TYR A 19 -37.07 28.20 36.96
N GLN A 20 -35.84 28.62 36.62
CA GLN A 20 -34.83 28.98 37.62
C GLN A 20 -35.21 30.20 38.46
N LYS A 21 -35.85 31.21 37.86
CA LYS A 21 -36.21 32.48 38.51
C LYS A 21 -37.54 32.46 39.25
N ALA A 22 -38.39 31.44 39.02
CA ALA A 22 -39.74 31.40 39.54
C ALA A 22 -39.80 30.96 41.03
N PRO A 23 -40.74 31.49 41.83
CA PRO A 23 -41.05 31.01 43.18
C PRO A 23 -41.72 29.62 43.16
N LYS A 24 -41.79 28.95 44.31
CA LYS A 24 -42.23 27.53 44.43
C LYS A 24 -43.62 27.25 43.83
N LYS A 25 -44.58 28.17 44.01
CA LYS A 25 -45.94 28.03 43.44
C LYS A 25 -45.94 28.12 41.91
N GLU A 26 -45.15 29.03 41.33
CA GLU A 26 -45.04 29.21 39.88
C GLU A 26 -44.22 28.12 39.19
N LYS A 27 -43.18 27.59 39.86
CA LYS A 27 -42.40 26.43 39.36
C LYS A 27 -43.29 25.22 39.07
N THR A 28 -44.33 25.01 39.87
CA THR A 28 -45.28 23.90 39.67
C THR A 28 -46.04 24.09 38.37
N ARG A 29 -46.58 25.29 38.12
CA ARG A 29 -47.30 25.64 36.88
C ARG A 29 -46.42 25.53 35.63
N ILE A 30 -45.20 26.08 35.70
CA ILE A 30 -44.20 26.00 34.61
C ILE A 30 -43.86 24.53 34.29
N LEU A 31 -43.79 23.69 35.33
CA LEU A 31 -43.51 22.26 35.16
C LEU A 31 -44.68 21.52 34.53
N ASP A 32 -45.92 21.82 34.90
CA ASP A 32 -47.13 21.25 34.31
C ASP A 32 -47.24 21.57 32.82
N GLU A 33 -47.04 22.84 32.45
CA GLU A 33 -47.01 23.29 31.05
C GLU A 33 -45.89 22.61 30.26
N PHE A 34 -44.69 22.50 30.84
CA PHE A 34 -43.55 21.88 30.17
C PHE A 34 -43.76 20.37 29.95
N VAL A 35 -44.39 19.68 30.90
CA VAL A 35 -44.78 18.27 30.78
C VAL A 35 -45.81 18.09 29.67
N ALA A 36 -46.86 18.92 29.63
CA ALA A 36 -47.89 18.88 28.60
C ALA A 36 -47.33 19.13 27.20
N LEU A 37 -46.38 20.07 27.05
CA LEU A 37 -45.76 20.42 25.77
C LEU A 37 -44.74 19.40 25.27
N THR A 38 -43.93 18.81 26.16
CA THR A 38 -42.82 17.92 25.77
C THR A 38 -43.16 16.43 25.84
N GLY A 39 -44.18 16.07 26.61
CA GLY A 39 -44.52 14.68 26.93
C GLY A 39 -43.54 14.01 27.91
N TYR A 40 -42.70 14.78 28.61
CA TYR A 40 -41.80 14.23 29.62
C TYR A 40 -42.54 13.88 30.91
N THR A 41 -42.05 12.87 31.62
CA THR A 41 -42.51 12.62 32.99
C THR A 41 -42.13 13.79 33.89
N ARG A 42 -42.97 14.11 34.88
CA ARG A 42 -42.76 15.25 35.79
C ARG A 42 -41.36 15.26 36.41
N HIS A 43 -40.89 14.08 36.83
CA HIS A 43 -39.55 13.91 37.38
C HIS A 43 -38.45 14.25 36.36
N HIS A 44 -38.55 13.72 35.13
CA HIS A 44 -37.58 14.01 34.07
C HIS A 44 -37.63 15.48 33.63
N ALA A 45 -38.82 16.08 33.53
CA ALA A 45 -39.02 17.49 33.23
C ALA A 45 -38.33 18.41 34.26
N SER A 46 -38.52 18.14 35.55
CA SER A 46 -37.89 18.93 36.63
C SER A 46 -36.37 18.77 36.60
N TRP A 47 -35.88 17.54 36.44
CA TRP A 47 -34.45 17.28 36.32
C TRP A 47 -33.82 18.00 35.12
N VAL A 48 -34.47 17.97 33.94
CA VAL A 48 -34.00 18.66 32.74
C VAL A 48 -33.93 20.17 32.95
N LEU A 49 -34.97 20.78 33.55
CA LEU A 49 -35.02 22.22 33.83
C LEU A 49 -34.11 22.65 34.99
N MET A 50 -33.60 21.73 35.81
CA MET A 50 -32.58 22.03 36.83
C MET A 50 -31.15 21.89 36.29
N THR A 51 -30.93 20.96 35.35
CA THR A 51 -29.57 20.57 34.92
C THR A 51 -29.20 21.03 33.51
N TRP A 52 -30.08 21.73 32.79
CA TRP A 52 -29.88 22.14 31.40
C TRP A 52 -28.54 22.82 31.13
N GLU A 53 -28.14 23.78 31.96
CA GLU A 53 -26.87 24.52 31.81
C GLU A 53 -25.64 23.67 32.19
N LYS A 54 -25.81 22.70 33.10
CA LYS A 54 -24.79 21.73 33.51
C LYS A 54 -24.58 20.61 32.48
N ARG A 55 -25.34 20.57 31.38
CA ARG A 55 -25.20 19.60 30.27
C ARG A 55 -24.01 19.87 29.35
N ARG A 56 -22.93 20.50 29.82
CA ARG A 56 -21.62 20.26 29.20
C ARG A 56 -21.12 18.95 29.81
N PRO A 57 -21.19 17.81 29.10
CA PRO A 57 -20.49 16.63 29.60
C PRO A 57 -19.04 17.07 29.84
N PRO A 58 -18.46 16.84 31.03
CA PRO A 58 -17.04 17.06 31.19
C PRO A 58 -16.37 16.28 30.07
N LYS A 59 -15.51 16.95 29.28
CA LYS A 59 -14.66 16.24 28.33
C LYS A 59 -13.90 15.22 29.18
N ARG A 60 -14.32 13.96 29.14
CA ARG A 60 -13.60 12.86 29.76
C ARG A 60 -12.29 12.73 29.00
N THR A 61 -11.31 13.55 29.34
CA THR A 61 -9.91 13.34 29.03
C THR A 61 -9.50 12.13 29.86
N ARG A 62 -9.80 10.93 29.37
CA ARG A 62 -9.13 9.73 29.85
C ARG A 62 -7.66 9.90 29.50
N SER A 63 -6.91 10.52 30.39
CA SER A 63 -5.45 10.61 30.38
C SER A 63 -4.89 9.24 30.78
N ARG A 64 -5.22 8.22 30.00
CA ARG A 64 -4.47 6.97 30.07
C ARG A 64 -3.08 7.27 29.49
N PRO A 65 -1.99 6.91 30.17
CA PRO A 65 -0.66 7.08 29.61
C PRO A 65 -0.62 6.38 28.25
N LEU A 66 -0.11 7.09 27.24
CA LEU A 66 0.00 6.58 25.88
C LEU A 66 1.10 5.52 25.86
N ILE A 67 0.71 4.25 25.67
CA ILE A 67 1.65 3.13 25.51
C ILE A 67 2.62 3.39 24.36
N TYR A 68 2.13 4.01 23.28
CA TYR A 68 2.92 4.43 22.13
C TYR A 68 3.07 5.95 22.15
N ASP A 69 4.24 6.40 22.59
CA ASP A 69 4.56 7.80 22.77
C ASP A 69 4.98 8.48 21.46
N ARG A 70 5.37 9.75 21.55
CA ARG A 70 5.84 10.52 20.37
C ARG A 70 7.14 9.96 19.79
N LYS A 71 8.01 9.34 20.60
CA LYS A 71 9.26 8.73 20.13
C LYS A 71 8.97 7.53 19.23
N VAL A 72 8.10 6.62 19.68
CA VAL A 72 7.64 5.47 18.88
C VAL A 72 6.99 5.94 17.58
N PHE A 73 6.15 6.98 17.63
CA PHE A 73 5.51 7.51 16.42
C PHE A 73 6.54 8.05 15.40
N LYS A 74 7.54 8.81 15.83
CA LYS A 74 8.59 9.34 14.94
C LYS A 74 9.38 8.22 14.27
N ALA A 75 9.80 7.22 15.05
CA ALA A 75 10.50 6.05 14.53
C ALA A 75 9.61 5.27 13.54
N LEU A 76 8.36 4.99 13.91
CA LEU A 76 7.40 4.30 13.05
C LEU A 76 7.15 5.05 11.73
N ARG A 77 7.02 6.38 11.78
CA ARG A 77 6.83 7.21 10.57
C ARG A 77 8.02 7.08 9.63
N LYS A 78 9.24 7.10 10.17
CA LYS A 78 10.47 6.98 9.38
C LYS A 78 10.54 5.63 8.67
N VAL A 79 10.33 4.54 9.40
CA VAL A 79 10.27 3.18 8.82
C VAL A 79 9.16 3.09 7.77
N TRP A 80 7.97 3.63 8.05
CA TRP A 80 6.84 3.61 7.13
C TRP A 80 7.13 4.31 5.80
N ILE A 81 7.85 5.44 5.83
CA ILE A 81 8.29 6.16 4.62
C ILE A 81 9.33 5.32 3.85
N VAL A 82 10.32 4.76 4.54
CA VAL A 82 11.35 3.90 3.92
C VAL A 82 10.71 2.68 3.25
N CYS A 83 9.64 2.12 3.83
CA CYS A 83 8.87 1.02 3.26
C CYS A 83 7.83 1.44 2.20
N ASP A 84 7.90 2.65 1.64
CA ASP A 84 7.01 3.15 0.59
C ASP A 84 5.52 3.19 1.00
N CYS A 85 5.28 3.58 2.26
CA CYS A 85 3.96 3.85 2.81
C CYS A 85 2.98 2.66 2.79
N ILE A 86 3.48 1.44 2.99
CA ILE A 86 2.67 0.22 3.06
C ILE A 86 1.61 0.24 4.19
N CYS A 87 0.57 -0.59 4.06
CA CYS A 87 -0.50 -0.68 5.06
C CYS A 87 -0.02 -1.37 6.34
N GLY A 88 -0.67 -1.08 7.48
CA GLY A 88 -0.29 -1.62 8.78
C GLY A 88 -0.27 -3.16 8.84
N LYS A 89 -1.16 -3.82 8.10
CA LYS A 89 -1.19 -5.30 7.98
C LYS A 89 0.07 -5.89 7.35
N ARG A 90 0.69 -5.17 6.40
CA ARG A 90 1.98 -5.58 5.79
C ARG A 90 3.17 -5.13 6.62
N LEU A 91 3.08 -3.96 7.23
CA LEU A 91 4.17 -3.38 8.01
C LEU A 91 4.40 -4.11 9.33
N ALA A 92 3.35 -4.42 10.08
CA ALA A 92 3.45 -5.04 11.41
C ALA A 92 4.34 -6.31 11.47
N PRO A 93 4.12 -7.35 10.64
CA PRO A 93 4.98 -8.53 10.66
C PRO A 93 6.41 -8.21 10.18
N TYR A 94 6.54 -7.27 9.25
CA TYR A 94 7.81 -6.89 8.64
C TYR A 94 8.68 -6.01 9.54
N LEU A 95 8.12 -5.36 10.57
CA LEU A 95 8.90 -4.53 11.52
C LEU A 95 10.03 -5.32 12.20
N LYS A 96 9.81 -6.61 12.48
CA LYS A 96 10.82 -7.50 13.07
C LYS A 96 12.08 -7.61 12.21
N GLU A 97 11.90 -7.56 10.90
CA GLU A 97 12.95 -7.77 9.91
C GLU A 97 13.65 -6.45 9.54
N ILE A 98 12.89 -5.38 9.31
CA ILE A 98 13.45 -4.11 8.81
C ILE A 98 14.13 -3.27 9.91
N LEU A 99 13.69 -3.37 11.17
CA LEU A 99 14.23 -2.55 12.25
C LEU A 99 15.73 -2.80 12.50
N PRO A 100 16.21 -4.06 12.67
CA PRO A 100 17.64 -4.32 12.85
C PRO A 100 18.50 -3.76 11.72
N ILE A 101 18.02 -3.85 10.47
CA ILE A 101 18.74 -3.38 9.28
C ILE A 101 18.90 -1.87 9.32
N LEU A 102 17.80 -1.14 9.55
CA LEU A 102 17.86 0.32 9.63
C LEU A 102 18.71 0.81 10.79
N ILE A 103 18.77 0.07 11.90
CA ILE A 103 19.66 0.40 13.02
C ILE A 103 21.12 0.15 12.64
N SER A 104 21.43 -0.99 12.01
CA SER A 104 22.80 -1.36 11.62
C SER A 104 23.43 -0.39 10.63
N TYR A 105 22.63 0.15 9.70
CA TYR A 105 23.07 1.15 8.74
C TYR A 105 23.03 2.59 9.29
N GLY A 106 22.69 2.79 10.57
CA GLY A 106 22.60 4.11 11.19
C GLY A 106 21.42 4.97 10.70
N GLU A 107 20.51 4.39 9.93
CA GLU A 107 19.34 5.08 9.38
C GLU A 107 18.28 5.34 10.45
N LEU A 108 18.27 4.59 11.55
CA LEU A 108 17.31 4.75 12.65
C LEU A 108 17.99 4.63 14.02
N THR A 109 17.95 5.70 14.81
CA THR A 109 18.36 5.69 16.23
C THR A 109 17.14 5.50 17.12
N VAL A 110 17.09 4.37 17.84
CA VAL A 110 16.02 4.03 18.79
C VAL A 110 16.60 3.41 20.06
N ASP A 111 15.97 3.71 21.20
CA ASP A 111 16.19 3.04 22.48
C ASP A 111 15.58 1.63 22.50
N GLY A 112 16.07 0.77 23.38
CA GLY A 112 15.60 -0.62 23.50
C GLY A 112 14.10 -0.72 23.79
N GLU A 113 13.57 0.16 24.64
CA GLU A 113 12.15 0.17 24.98
C GLU A 113 11.27 0.54 23.77
N THR A 114 11.66 1.57 23.00
CA THR A 114 10.98 1.93 21.74
C THR A 114 11.04 0.81 20.71
N ARG A 115 12.18 0.12 20.57
CA ARG A 115 12.32 -1.02 19.67
C ARG A 115 11.34 -2.14 20.03
N ASP A 116 11.22 -2.49 21.31
CA ASP A 116 10.30 -3.53 21.77
C ASP A 116 8.84 -3.15 21.54
N LYS A 117 8.49 -1.88 21.80
CA LYS A 117 7.17 -1.34 21.49
C LYS A 117 6.85 -1.44 20.00
N LEU A 118 7.80 -1.11 19.12
CA LEU A 118 7.63 -1.20 17.67
C LEU A 118 7.48 -2.64 17.19
N VAL A 119 8.16 -3.61 17.79
CA VAL A 119 8.02 -5.03 17.42
C VAL A 119 6.68 -5.61 17.86
N ARG A 120 6.13 -5.15 19.00
CA ARG A 120 4.86 -5.63 19.56
C ARG A 120 3.62 -4.96 18.98
N ILE A 121 3.78 -3.85 18.25
CA ILE A 121 2.65 -3.03 17.81
C ILE A 121 1.74 -3.78 16.82
N SER A 122 0.43 -3.69 17.04
CA SER A 122 -0.54 -4.33 16.14
C SER A 122 -0.77 -3.52 14.86
N ALA A 123 -1.11 -4.20 13.77
CA ALA A 123 -1.44 -3.58 12.48
C ALA A 123 -2.50 -2.46 12.57
N ALA A 124 -3.56 -2.68 13.37
CA ALA A 124 -4.60 -1.69 13.59
C ALA A 124 -4.08 -0.46 14.34
N THR A 125 -3.13 -0.63 15.27
CA THR A 125 -2.54 0.50 15.99
C THR A 125 -1.59 1.30 15.11
N ILE A 126 -0.80 0.64 14.26
CA ILE A 126 0.01 1.30 13.22
C ILE A 126 -0.89 2.20 12.36
N ASP A 127 -1.99 1.67 11.84
CA ASP A 127 -2.89 2.41 10.96
C ASP A 127 -3.55 3.61 11.66
N ARG A 128 -3.90 3.48 12.94
CA ARG A 128 -4.42 4.60 13.75
C ARG A 128 -3.37 5.67 14.02
N LEU A 129 -2.15 5.29 14.40
CA LEU A 129 -1.07 6.24 14.68
C LEU A 129 -0.69 7.02 13.42
N LEU A 130 -0.60 6.34 12.27
CA LEU A 130 -0.23 6.94 10.98
C LEU A 130 -1.41 7.60 10.26
N ALA A 131 -2.62 7.60 10.81
CA ALA A 131 -3.82 8.08 10.11
C ALA A 131 -3.70 9.55 9.67
N SER A 132 -3.14 10.41 10.53
CA SER A 132 -2.92 11.83 10.24
C SER A 132 -1.88 12.05 9.14
N GLU A 133 -0.79 11.28 9.15
CA GLU A 133 0.23 11.34 8.10
C GLU A 133 -0.33 10.80 6.78
N LYS A 134 -1.01 9.66 6.79
CA LYS A 134 -1.69 9.09 5.62
C LYS A 134 -2.67 10.06 4.98
N ALA A 135 -3.35 10.90 5.76
CA ALA A 135 -4.25 11.91 5.25
C ALA A 135 -3.54 13.00 4.42
N LYS A 136 -2.29 13.34 4.75
CA LYS A 136 -1.49 14.32 3.98
C LYS A 136 -1.14 13.81 2.58
N TYR A 137 -0.83 12.52 2.47
CA TYR A 137 -0.48 11.88 1.20
C TYR A 137 -1.68 11.45 0.37
N LYS A 138 -2.92 11.60 0.87
CA LYS A 138 -4.11 11.38 0.06
C LYS A 138 -4.29 12.55 -0.89
N LEU A 139 -4.02 12.31 -2.17
CA LEU A 139 -4.54 13.19 -3.24
C LEU A 139 -6.05 13.34 -3.04
N LYS A 140 -6.55 14.59 -3.03
CA LYS A 140 -7.99 14.85 -3.00
C LYS A 140 -8.63 14.06 -4.15
N PRO A 141 -9.67 13.26 -3.90
CA PRO A 141 -10.27 12.43 -4.94
C PRO A 141 -10.84 13.34 -6.03
N ARG A 142 -10.20 13.36 -7.20
CA ARG A 142 -10.88 13.71 -8.45
C ARG A 142 -11.60 12.43 -8.86
N SER A 143 -12.94 12.52 -8.94
CA SER A 143 -13.90 11.49 -9.35
C SER A 143 -13.54 10.07 -8.91
N LYS A 144 -14.34 9.49 -7.98
CA LYS A 144 -14.33 8.04 -7.75
C LYS A 144 -14.38 7.37 -9.13
N PRO A 145 -13.40 6.52 -9.52
CA PRO A 145 -13.60 5.65 -10.66
C PRO A 145 -14.92 4.94 -10.38
N GLY A 146 -15.91 5.14 -11.26
CA GLY A 146 -17.22 4.52 -11.09
C GLY A 146 -17.02 3.05 -10.77
N THR A 147 -17.80 2.52 -9.83
CA THR A 147 -17.89 1.07 -9.61
C THR A 147 -18.14 0.44 -10.97
N SER A 148 -17.09 -0.12 -11.55
CA SER A 148 -17.15 -0.58 -12.93
C SER A 148 -18.13 -1.74 -13.00
N LEU A 149 -18.76 -1.88 -14.17
CA LEU A 149 -19.57 -3.01 -14.59
C LEU A 149 -18.91 -4.40 -14.38
N LEU A 150 -17.64 -4.45 -13.95
CA LEU A 150 -16.90 -5.64 -13.55
C LEU A 150 -17.53 -6.40 -12.36
N ASN A 151 -18.30 -5.74 -11.49
CA ASN A 151 -18.98 -6.43 -10.38
C ASN A 151 -20.22 -7.24 -10.79
N ARG A 152 -20.73 -7.07 -12.03
CA ARG A 152 -21.87 -7.83 -12.58
C ARG A 152 -21.46 -9.03 -13.42
N ILE A 153 -20.15 -9.23 -13.64
CA ILE A 153 -19.67 -10.37 -14.41
C ILE A 153 -19.51 -11.56 -13.45
N PRO A 154 -20.20 -12.69 -13.67
CA PRO A 154 -19.99 -13.88 -12.86
C PRO A 154 -18.51 -14.27 -12.90
N VAL A 155 -17.89 -14.35 -11.72
CA VAL A 155 -16.48 -14.73 -11.56
C VAL A 155 -16.31 -16.15 -12.07
N LYS A 156 -15.83 -16.30 -13.30
CA LYS A 156 -15.43 -17.60 -13.85
C LYS A 156 -14.29 -18.17 -12.99
N THR A 157 -14.50 -19.39 -12.54
CA THR A 157 -13.58 -20.20 -11.73
C THR A 157 -12.24 -20.39 -12.47
N PHE A 158 -11.17 -20.44 -11.69
CA PHE A 158 -9.75 -20.29 -12.02
C PHE A 158 -9.18 -21.20 -13.13
N SER A 159 -8.04 -20.80 -13.71
CA SER A 159 -7.12 -21.66 -14.49
C SER A 159 -5.82 -21.97 -13.71
N GLN A 160 -5.61 -23.27 -13.43
CA GLN A 160 -4.43 -24.14 -13.66
C GLN A 160 -2.98 -23.70 -13.34
N TRP A 161 -2.68 -22.52 -12.80
CA TRP A 161 -1.30 -22.24 -12.35
C TRP A 161 -1.03 -22.84 -10.96
N ASP A 162 -0.04 -23.73 -10.87
CA ASP A 162 0.46 -24.22 -9.58
C ASP A 162 1.27 -23.11 -8.88
N ARG A 163 0.69 -22.54 -7.82
CA ARG A 163 1.31 -21.48 -7.01
C ARG A 163 2.08 -22.04 -5.83
N SER A 164 2.24 -23.35 -5.74
CA SER A 164 2.93 -24.01 -4.64
C SER A 164 4.45 -24.06 -4.83
N LYS A 165 4.95 -23.91 -6.08
CA LYS A 165 6.37 -24.05 -6.40
C LYS A 165 6.96 -22.79 -7.05
N PRO A 166 8.19 -22.39 -6.67
CA PRO A 166 8.94 -21.33 -7.35
C PRO A 166 9.38 -21.74 -8.75
N GLY A 167 9.59 -20.74 -9.62
CA GLY A 167 10.29 -20.90 -10.89
C GLY A 167 9.42 -20.85 -12.14
N GLN A 168 8.11 -20.88 -11.98
CA GLN A 168 7.18 -20.51 -13.03
C GLN A 168 7.25 -19.00 -13.24
N VAL A 169 7.26 -18.53 -14.50
CA VAL A 169 7.39 -17.09 -14.78
C VAL A 169 6.25 -16.60 -15.65
N GLN A 170 5.48 -15.67 -15.11
CA GLN A 170 4.54 -14.87 -15.89
C GLN A 170 5.26 -13.68 -16.50
N VAL A 171 5.07 -13.48 -17.80
CA VAL A 171 5.71 -12.41 -18.55
C VAL A 171 4.62 -11.51 -19.15
N ASP A 172 4.80 -10.21 -19.02
CA ASP A 172 3.92 -9.22 -19.64
C ASP A 172 4.69 -7.97 -20.07
N LEU A 173 4.03 -7.14 -20.90
CA LEU A 173 4.59 -5.92 -21.44
C LEU A 173 3.81 -4.70 -20.98
N VAL A 174 4.55 -3.69 -20.53
CA VAL A 174 4.00 -2.38 -20.17
C VAL A 174 4.47 -1.35 -21.18
N GLU A 175 3.53 -0.80 -21.95
CA GLU A 175 3.80 0.21 -22.97
C GLU A 175 3.92 1.62 -22.35
N HIS A 176 4.94 2.38 -22.72
CA HIS A 176 5.15 3.77 -22.29
C HIS A 176 4.79 4.76 -23.38
N ASN A 177 3.55 4.67 -23.86
CA ASN A 177 3.05 5.42 -25.00
C ASN A 177 2.41 6.78 -24.63
N GLY A 178 2.20 7.05 -23.35
CA GLY A 178 1.56 8.29 -22.86
C GLY A 178 0.10 8.47 -23.26
N GLY A 179 -0.60 7.39 -23.64
CA GLY A 179 -1.95 7.45 -24.20
C GLY A 179 -2.01 7.63 -25.72
N ILE A 180 -0.87 7.77 -26.39
CA ILE A 180 -0.78 7.93 -27.85
C ILE A 180 -0.11 6.68 -28.44
N THR A 181 -0.87 5.82 -29.11
CA THR A 181 -0.35 4.55 -29.69
C THR A 181 0.48 4.74 -30.95
N ARG A 182 0.45 5.92 -31.56
CA ARG A 182 1.23 6.25 -32.77
C ARG A 182 2.72 6.48 -32.44
N GLY A 183 3.61 6.06 -33.34
CA GLY A 183 5.05 6.29 -33.29
C GLY A 183 5.81 5.33 -32.38
N GLU A 184 7.14 5.49 -32.31
CA GLU A 184 7.97 4.65 -31.43
C GLU A 184 7.83 5.05 -29.96
N TYR A 185 7.82 4.04 -29.09
CA TYR A 185 7.81 4.19 -27.64
C TYR A 185 8.46 2.97 -26.98
N ALA A 186 9.06 3.21 -25.83
CA ALA A 186 9.68 2.19 -25.00
C ALA A 186 8.62 1.26 -24.41
N CYS A 187 9.00 0.00 -24.21
CA CYS A 187 8.21 -0.98 -23.48
C CYS A 187 9.01 -1.49 -22.28
N SER A 188 8.34 -1.86 -21.20
CA SER A 188 8.97 -2.58 -20.08
C SER A 188 8.50 -4.02 -20.06
N LEU A 189 9.45 -4.95 -20.16
CA LEU A 189 9.25 -6.36 -19.93
C LEU A 189 9.18 -6.59 -18.42
N VAL A 190 8.06 -7.14 -17.96
CA VAL A 190 7.87 -7.52 -16.55
C VAL A 190 7.81 -9.04 -16.49
N MET A 191 8.66 -9.63 -15.65
CA MET A 191 8.71 -11.05 -15.40
C MET A 191 8.43 -11.26 -13.92
N THR A 192 7.47 -12.12 -13.57
CA THR A 192 7.09 -12.35 -12.18
C THR A 192 6.89 -13.83 -11.89
N ASP A 193 7.49 -14.30 -10.80
CA ASP A 193 7.25 -15.63 -10.24
C ASP A 193 5.97 -15.64 -9.39
N PRO A 194 4.92 -16.42 -9.73
CA PRO A 194 3.67 -16.46 -8.98
C PRO A 194 3.80 -16.97 -7.54
N PHE A 195 4.80 -17.82 -7.22
CA PHE A 195 4.99 -18.43 -5.88
C PHE A 195 5.66 -17.50 -4.88
N SER A 196 6.75 -16.83 -5.23
CA SER A 196 7.45 -15.87 -4.37
C SER A 196 6.93 -14.46 -4.57
N GLY A 197 6.47 -14.14 -5.78
CA GLY A 197 6.19 -12.76 -6.19
C GLY A 197 7.46 -12.00 -6.60
N TRP A 198 8.57 -12.71 -6.81
CA TRP A 198 9.81 -12.13 -7.33
C TRP A 198 9.55 -11.49 -8.69
N THR A 199 9.96 -10.23 -8.86
CA THR A 199 9.69 -9.46 -10.07
C THR A 199 10.98 -8.88 -10.64
N GLU A 200 11.22 -9.14 -11.92
CA GLU A 200 12.27 -8.51 -12.72
C GLU A 200 11.64 -7.61 -13.77
N VAL A 201 12.24 -6.45 -14.01
CA VAL A 201 11.76 -5.48 -14.98
C VAL A 201 12.91 -4.99 -15.84
N ARG A 202 12.70 -4.94 -17.16
CA ARG A 202 13.67 -4.37 -18.09
C ARG A 202 12.99 -3.53 -19.16
N ALA A 203 13.50 -2.33 -19.40
CA ALA A 203 13.06 -1.47 -20.49
C ALA A 203 13.75 -1.84 -21.81
N VAL A 204 12.98 -1.78 -22.89
CA VAL A 204 13.41 -1.97 -24.27
C VAL A 204 12.88 -0.83 -25.15
N LYS A 205 13.56 -0.56 -26.27
CA LYS A 205 13.26 0.57 -27.16
C LYS A 205 11.93 0.43 -27.90
N ASN A 206 11.57 -0.77 -28.34
CA ASN A 206 10.33 -1.04 -29.07
C ASN A 206 9.85 -2.48 -28.85
N LYS A 207 8.64 -2.77 -29.33
CA LYS A 207 8.01 -4.11 -29.23
C LYS A 207 8.78 -5.20 -29.99
N LEU A 208 9.56 -4.84 -31.01
CA LEU A 208 10.30 -5.77 -31.86
C LEU A 208 11.59 -6.28 -31.20
N MET A 209 12.31 -5.42 -30.47
CA MET A 209 13.52 -5.80 -29.71
C MET A 209 13.23 -6.80 -28.57
N LEU A 210 11.95 -6.99 -28.21
CA LEU A 210 11.51 -7.99 -27.24
C LEU A 210 11.51 -9.41 -27.79
N LEU A 211 11.22 -9.61 -29.08
CA LEU A 211 11.32 -10.93 -29.72
C LEU A 211 12.76 -11.43 -29.67
N PHE A 212 13.73 -10.53 -29.84
CA PHE A 212 15.16 -10.82 -29.70
C PHE A 212 15.58 -11.08 -28.24
N ALA A 213 15.10 -10.27 -27.29
CA ALA A 213 15.40 -10.45 -25.86
C ALA A 213 14.76 -11.73 -25.26
N GLN A 214 13.57 -12.12 -25.75
CA GLN A 214 12.93 -13.40 -25.41
C GLN A 214 13.56 -14.59 -26.15
N GLY A 215 14.18 -14.34 -27.32
CA GLY A 215 14.81 -15.33 -28.20
C GLY A 215 16.27 -15.66 -27.90
N GLN A 216 17.03 -14.82 -27.18
CA GLN A 216 18.45 -15.07 -26.84
C GLN A 216 18.68 -16.12 -25.73
N LYS A 217 17.84 -17.15 -25.66
CA LYS A 217 18.15 -18.39 -24.92
C LYS A 217 18.59 -19.56 -25.80
N ILE A 218 18.70 -19.39 -27.12
CA ILE A 218 19.13 -20.49 -28.01
C ILE A 218 20.09 -19.97 -29.07
N ARG A 219 21.36 -19.79 -28.69
CA ARG A 219 22.50 -20.04 -29.59
C ARG A 219 23.78 -20.02 -28.75
N ASN A 220 24.53 -21.13 -28.83
CA ASN A 220 25.94 -21.27 -28.46
C ASN A 220 26.30 -21.90 -27.11
N GLY A 221 25.56 -22.92 -26.62
CA GLY A 221 26.11 -24.02 -25.79
C GLY A 221 26.96 -23.68 -24.55
N LYS A 222 27.05 -22.42 -24.16
CA LYS A 222 27.83 -21.91 -23.04
C LYS A 222 26.82 -21.47 -22.00
N GLN A 223 26.95 -22.03 -20.81
CA GLN A 223 26.15 -21.67 -19.64
C GLN A 223 26.43 -20.20 -19.33
N VAL A 224 25.59 -19.31 -19.86
CA VAL A 224 25.67 -17.87 -19.58
C VAL A 224 25.42 -17.74 -18.08
N ARG A 225 26.43 -17.29 -17.33
CA ARG A 225 26.29 -16.92 -15.92
C ARG A 225 25.01 -16.11 -15.78
N PRO A 226 24.07 -16.46 -14.88
CA PRO A 226 22.80 -15.77 -14.80
C PRO A 226 23.00 -14.28 -14.54
N THR A 227 22.72 -13.46 -15.56
CA THR A 227 22.83 -12.00 -15.51
C THR A 227 21.72 -11.36 -14.66
N CYS A 228 20.80 -12.16 -14.13
CA CYS A 228 19.69 -11.74 -13.29
C CYS A 228 19.31 -12.82 -12.25
N GLU A 229 18.80 -12.42 -11.09
CA GLU A 229 18.51 -13.34 -9.96
C GLU A 229 17.34 -14.29 -10.30
N LEU A 230 16.39 -13.83 -11.11
CA LEU A 230 15.36 -14.69 -11.70
C LEU A 230 15.92 -15.70 -12.71
N CYS A 231 17.02 -15.36 -13.38
CA CYS A 231 17.70 -16.26 -14.30
C CYS A 231 18.38 -17.40 -13.52
N PHE A 232 18.91 -17.08 -12.33
CA PHE A 232 19.49 -18.05 -11.37
C PHE A 232 18.38 -18.90 -10.72
N LEU A 233 17.25 -18.30 -10.32
CA LEU A 233 16.07 -19.06 -9.84
C LEU A 233 15.59 -20.09 -10.88
N ARG A 234 15.61 -19.74 -12.17
CA ARG A 234 15.22 -20.64 -13.26
C ARG A 234 16.24 -21.74 -13.56
N SER A 235 17.51 -21.62 -13.16
CA SER A 235 18.46 -22.72 -13.36
C SER A 235 18.24 -23.88 -12.39
N PHE A 236 17.46 -23.68 -11.32
CA PHE A 236 17.14 -24.70 -10.32
C PHE A 236 15.72 -25.29 -10.47
N VAL A 237 14.95 -24.85 -11.47
CA VAL A 237 13.57 -25.30 -11.68
C VAL A 237 13.48 -26.01 -13.03
N PRO A 238 13.06 -27.29 -13.08
CA PRO A 238 12.89 -28.04 -14.31
C PRO A 238 12.04 -27.26 -15.31
N GLN A 239 12.47 -27.25 -16.57
CA GLN A 239 11.88 -26.42 -17.62
C GLN A 239 10.48 -26.95 -17.98
N GLU A 240 9.43 -26.46 -17.32
CA GLU A 240 8.06 -26.71 -17.75
C GLU A 240 7.75 -25.97 -19.06
N GLN A 241 6.88 -26.59 -19.84
CA GLN A 241 6.48 -26.19 -21.20
C GLN A 241 5.97 -24.74 -21.23
N LYS A 242 6.23 -24.04 -22.35
CA LYS A 242 5.67 -22.70 -22.60
C LYS A 242 4.16 -22.80 -22.82
N GLU A 243 3.38 -22.68 -21.77
CA GLU A 243 1.93 -22.56 -21.88
C GLU A 243 1.55 -21.16 -22.38
N HIS A 244 0.82 -21.10 -23.50
CA HIS A 244 0.37 -19.85 -24.09
C HIS A 244 -0.97 -19.42 -23.48
N LYS A 245 -1.12 -18.11 -23.24
CA LYS A 245 -2.38 -17.49 -22.78
C LYS A 245 -3.51 -17.83 -23.75
N ARG A 246 -4.67 -18.21 -23.23
CA ARG A 246 -5.85 -18.43 -24.07
C ARG A 246 -6.35 -17.08 -24.59
N ARG A 247 -6.65 -17.01 -25.89
CA ARG A 247 -7.15 -15.79 -26.54
C ARG A 247 -8.37 -15.25 -25.77
N TYR A 248 -8.39 -13.95 -25.49
CA TYR A 248 -9.45 -13.23 -24.77
C TYR A 248 -9.68 -13.55 -23.28
N LYS A 249 -8.84 -14.37 -22.63
CA LYS A 249 -8.89 -14.55 -21.15
C LYS A 249 -7.92 -13.60 -20.44
N LYS A 250 -8.37 -12.39 -20.10
CA LYS A 250 -7.51 -11.39 -19.41
C LYS A 250 -6.93 -11.92 -18.09
N ASN A 251 -7.71 -12.67 -17.31
CA ASN A 251 -7.35 -13.12 -15.97
C ASN A 251 -6.23 -14.19 -15.87
N ASP A 252 -5.74 -14.74 -16.98
CA ASP A 252 -4.73 -15.82 -16.95
C ASP A 252 -3.36 -15.34 -16.39
N ASN A 253 -3.04 -14.05 -16.50
CA ASN A 253 -1.75 -13.45 -16.10
C ASN A 253 -1.89 -12.44 -14.94
N PHE A 254 -2.82 -12.68 -14.02
CA PHE A 254 -3.17 -11.69 -12.98
C PHE A 254 -1.95 -11.26 -12.11
N CYS A 255 -0.99 -12.16 -11.84
CA CYS A 255 0.14 -11.85 -10.94
C CYS A 255 1.03 -10.78 -11.57
N VAL A 256 1.37 -10.95 -12.86
CA VAL A 256 2.18 -9.99 -13.59
C VAL A 256 1.40 -8.70 -13.89
N GLU A 257 0.10 -8.77 -14.19
CA GLU A 257 -0.75 -7.58 -14.35
C GLU A 257 -0.78 -6.74 -13.06
N GLN A 258 -0.86 -7.38 -11.89
CA GLN A 258 -0.76 -6.70 -10.61
C GLN A 258 0.61 -6.01 -10.44
N LYS A 259 1.71 -6.62 -10.91
CA LYS A 259 3.06 -6.07 -10.82
C LYS A 259 3.31 -4.95 -11.81
N ASN A 260 2.70 -4.98 -13.00
CA ASN A 260 2.72 -3.86 -13.93
C ASN A 260 2.24 -2.57 -13.26
N GLY A 261 1.12 -2.65 -12.52
CA GLY A 261 0.60 -1.52 -11.76
C GLY A 261 1.49 -1.13 -10.58
N ASN A 262 1.82 -2.10 -9.72
CA ASN A 262 2.47 -1.82 -8.42
C ASN A 262 3.97 -1.52 -8.52
N VAL A 263 4.66 -2.03 -9.54
CA VAL A 263 6.11 -1.83 -9.72
C VAL A 263 6.36 -0.80 -10.80
N VAL A 264 5.91 -1.05 -12.04
CA VAL A 264 6.23 -0.18 -13.18
C VAL A 264 5.46 1.13 -13.11
N ARG A 265 4.12 1.10 -13.14
CA ARG A 265 3.30 2.32 -13.20
C ARG A 265 3.44 3.18 -11.95
N ARG A 266 3.62 2.57 -10.78
CA ARG A 266 3.91 3.32 -9.54
C ARG A 266 5.27 4.03 -9.60
N ALA A 267 6.27 3.43 -10.24
CA ALA A 267 7.60 4.02 -10.33
C ALA A 267 7.72 5.11 -11.42
N VAL A 268 7.17 4.87 -12.62
CA VAL A 268 7.43 5.74 -13.79
C VAL A 268 6.16 6.39 -14.37
N GLY A 269 4.99 6.11 -13.78
CA GLY A 269 3.71 6.65 -14.21
C GLY A 269 3.24 6.13 -15.58
N TYR A 270 2.41 6.95 -16.21
CA TYR A 270 1.88 6.73 -17.57
C TYR A 270 2.56 7.67 -18.58
N GLY A 271 3.79 8.10 -18.31
CA GLY A 271 4.53 8.98 -19.21
C GLY A 271 4.81 8.33 -20.57
N ARG A 272 5.00 9.16 -21.60
CA ARG A 272 5.56 8.71 -22.88
C ARG A 272 7.08 8.68 -22.78
N TYR A 273 7.67 7.51 -23.00
CA TYR A 273 9.12 7.33 -23.06
C TYR A 273 9.49 6.74 -24.43
N SER A 274 10.55 7.24 -25.05
CA SER A 274 11.02 6.87 -26.39
C SER A 274 12.51 7.21 -26.54
N GLY A 275 13.23 6.39 -27.31
CA GLY A 275 14.66 6.59 -27.56
C GLY A 275 15.57 5.94 -26.52
N GLU A 276 16.86 5.84 -26.85
CA GLU A 276 17.82 5.03 -26.08
C GLU A 276 18.17 5.63 -24.73
N ARG A 277 18.26 6.96 -24.63
CA ARG A 277 18.52 7.64 -23.35
C ARG A 277 17.44 7.36 -22.32
N GLU A 278 16.15 7.51 -22.68
CA GLU A 278 15.05 7.24 -21.74
C GLU A 278 14.98 5.75 -21.37
N VAL A 279 15.27 4.84 -22.30
CA VAL A 279 15.37 3.39 -22.01
C VAL A 279 16.52 3.08 -21.05
N SER A 280 17.68 3.69 -21.24
CA SER A 280 18.83 3.55 -20.33
C SER A 280 18.50 4.07 -18.93
N MET A 281 17.89 5.25 -18.83
CA MET A 281 17.43 5.81 -17.55
C MET A 281 16.40 4.91 -16.85
N LEU A 282 15.45 4.35 -17.60
CA LEU A 282 14.50 3.36 -17.09
C LEU A 282 15.21 2.11 -16.55
N ASN A 283 16.21 1.59 -17.26
CA ASN A 283 16.96 0.42 -16.81
C ASN A 283 17.78 0.69 -15.54
N ARG A 284 18.45 1.84 -15.44
CA ARG A 284 19.14 2.26 -14.21
C ARG A 284 18.18 2.34 -13.01
N LEU A 285 16.98 2.89 -13.23
CA LEU A 285 15.94 2.89 -12.20
C LEU A 285 15.51 1.47 -11.81
N TYR A 286 15.33 0.58 -12.80
CA TYR A 286 14.88 -0.79 -12.56
C TYR A 286 15.93 -1.65 -11.84
N GLU A 287 17.22 -1.36 -11.98
CA GLU A 287 18.30 -2.03 -11.27
C GLU A 287 18.21 -1.83 -9.74
N SER A 288 17.93 -0.62 -9.27
CA SER A 288 17.66 -0.38 -7.83
C SER A 288 16.25 -0.83 -7.44
N LEU A 289 15.26 -0.65 -8.31
CA LEU A 289 13.86 -0.99 -8.02
C LEU A 289 13.64 -2.49 -7.82
N ARG A 290 14.27 -3.35 -8.63
CA ARG A 290 14.15 -4.81 -8.49
C ARG A 290 14.65 -5.27 -7.11
N LEU A 291 15.77 -4.71 -6.64
CA LEU A 291 16.35 -5.03 -5.34
C LEU A 291 15.40 -4.59 -4.23
N TYR A 292 14.92 -3.35 -4.30
CA TYR A 292 13.99 -2.81 -3.33
C TYR A 292 12.68 -3.62 -3.23
N VAL A 293 12.09 -3.99 -4.37
CA VAL A 293 10.81 -4.72 -4.41
C VAL A 293 10.97 -6.17 -3.96
N ASN A 294 12.05 -6.85 -4.31
CA ASN A 294 12.21 -8.27 -4.02
C ASN A 294 12.71 -8.54 -2.60
N TYR A 295 13.59 -7.68 -2.08
CA TYR A 295 14.19 -7.86 -0.76
C TYR A 295 13.45 -7.11 0.35
N PHE A 296 12.82 -5.96 0.06
CA PHE A 296 12.33 -5.06 1.12
C PHE A 296 10.83 -4.71 1.06
N GLN A 297 10.07 -5.26 0.10
CA GLN A 297 8.63 -5.04 -0.01
C GLN A 297 7.82 -6.28 0.37
N PRO A 298 7.30 -6.37 1.61
CA PRO A 298 6.55 -7.53 2.07
C PRO A 298 5.21 -7.62 1.36
N MET A 299 4.76 -8.79 0.91
CA MET A 299 3.48 -8.96 0.23
C MET A 299 2.66 -10.10 0.83
N MET A 300 1.34 -9.95 0.76
CA MET A 300 0.38 -10.98 1.15
C MET A 300 -0.11 -11.71 -0.10
N LYS A 301 -0.31 -13.02 0.01
CA LYS A 301 -0.90 -13.90 -0.98
C LYS A 301 -2.22 -14.45 -0.47
N LEU A 302 -3.12 -14.72 -1.41
CA LEU A 302 -4.43 -15.27 -1.11
C LEU A 302 -4.25 -16.74 -0.74
N ALA A 303 -4.46 -17.07 0.53
CA ALA A 303 -4.36 -18.42 1.05
C ALA A 303 -5.66 -19.20 0.81
N GLU A 304 -6.81 -18.57 1.08
CA GLU A 304 -8.13 -19.19 0.89
C GLU A 304 -9.12 -18.21 0.30
N LYS A 305 -10.05 -18.74 -0.48
CA LYS A 305 -11.20 -18.01 -1.01
C LYS A 305 -12.42 -18.90 -0.94
N SER A 306 -13.35 -18.58 -0.06
CA SER A 306 -14.63 -19.26 0.04
C SER A 306 -15.76 -18.36 -0.49
N ARG A 307 -16.80 -18.99 -1.02
CA ARG A 307 -17.99 -18.29 -1.50
C ARG A 307 -19.22 -18.91 -0.83
N ILE A 308 -19.99 -18.08 -0.15
CA ILE A 308 -21.26 -18.45 0.47
C ILE A 308 -22.33 -17.57 -0.19
N GLY A 309 -23.07 -18.13 -1.16
CA GLY A 309 -24.01 -17.40 -2.00
C GLY A 309 -23.35 -16.25 -2.77
N SER A 310 -23.78 -15.02 -2.50
CA SER A 310 -23.21 -13.79 -3.10
C SER A 310 -21.99 -13.26 -2.35
N LYS A 311 -21.71 -13.72 -1.13
CA LYS A 311 -20.58 -13.26 -0.32
C LYS A 311 -19.32 -14.05 -0.65
N VAL A 312 -18.22 -13.34 -0.90
CA VAL A 312 -16.89 -13.93 -1.11
C VAL A 312 -16.01 -13.55 0.08
N SER A 313 -15.55 -14.55 0.83
CA SER A 313 -14.56 -14.36 1.88
C SER A 313 -13.17 -14.71 1.36
N LYS A 314 -12.16 -13.93 1.76
CA LYS A 314 -10.76 -14.10 1.34
C LYS A 314 -9.88 -14.11 2.58
N ARG A 315 -9.11 -15.17 2.77
CA ARG A 315 -8.07 -15.25 3.79
C ARG A 315 -6.72 -15.06 3.11
N TYR A 316 -5.93 -14.14 3.63
CA TYR A 316 -4.58 -13.89 3.16
C TYR A 316 -3.57 -14.45 4.16
N ASP A 317 -2.40 -14.83 3.66
CA ASP A 317 -1.28 -15.22 4.52
C ASP A 317 -0.63 -13.99 5.20
N GLU A 318 0.36 -14.27 6.05
CA GLU A 318 1.21 -13.24 6.64
C GLU A 318 2.07 -12.56 5.56
N ALA A 319 2.28 -11.26 5.70
CA ALA A 319 3.04 -10.50 4.71
C ALA A 319 4.53 -10.83 4.77
N LYS A 320 5.08 -11.35 3.67
CA LYS A 320 6.50 -11.73 3.53
C LYS A 320 7.08 -11.18 2.24
N THR A 321 8.36 -10.80 2.24
CA THR A 321 9.05 -10.36 1.02
C THR A 321 9.24 -11.54 0.06
N PRO A 322 9.35 -11.31 -1.27
CA PRO A 322 9.70 -12.37 -2.22
C PRO A 322 10.96 -13.14 -1.81
N TYR A 323 11.99 -12.42 -1.35
CA TYR A 323 13.19 -12.98 -0.75
C TYR A 323 12.91 -13.97 0.39
N ARG A 324 12.13 -13.55 1.41
CA ARG A 324 11.82 -14.44 2.55
C ARG A 324 11.04 -15.69 2.14
N ARG A 325 10.12 -15.56 1.18
CA ARG A 325 9.38 -16.71 0.66
C ARG A 325 10.27 -17.75 -0.01
N LEU A 326 11.32 -17.31 -0.71
CA LEU A 326 12.29 -18.22 -1.33
C LEU A 326 13.19 -18.90 -0.28
N LEU A 327 13.58 -18.18 0.78
CA LEU A 327 14.37 -18.77 1.87
C LEU A 327 13.59 -19.84 2.64
N GLU A 328 12.31 -19.61 2.88
CA GLU A 328 11.42 -20.53 3.59
C GLU A 328 11.06 -21.77 2.76
N TYR A 329 11.19 -21.71 1.43
CA TYR A 329 10.90 -22.86 0.59
C TYR A 329 12.00 -23.92 0.71
N THR A 330 11.60 -25.17 0.95
CA THR A 330 12.53 -26.26 1.29
C THR A 330 13.35 -26.74 0.11
N GLU A 331 12.79 -26.79 -1.10
CA GLU A 331 13.47 -27.34 -2.28
C GLU A 331 14.36 -26.31 -3.02
N VAL A 332 14.48 -25.08 -2.51
CA VAL A 332 15.43 -24.10 -3.05
C VAL A 332 16.84 -24.47 -2.59
N SER A 333 17.79 -24.49 -3.52
CA SER A 333 19.16 -24.92 -3.26
C SER A 333 19.88 -24.05 -2.20
N PRO A 334 20.75 -24.64 -1.35
CA PRO A 334 21.51 -23.89 -0.36
C PRO A 334 22.36 -22.76 -0.96
N GLU A 335 22.94 -22.97 -2.15
CA GLU A 335 23.78 -21.99 -2.84
C GLU A 335 22.98 -20.74 -3.24
N LEU A 336 21.73 -20.95 -3.65
CA LEU A 336 20.81 -19.86 -3.97
C LEU A 336 20.40 -19.10 -2.69
N LYS A 337 20.13 -19.79 -1.58
CA LYS A 337 19.82 -19.13 -0.31
C LYS A 337 21.01 -18.29 0.17
N GLU A 338 22.22 -18.83 0.08
CA GLU A 338 23.43 -18.12 0.48
C GLU A 338 23.68 -16.90 -0.42
N PHE A 339 23.54 -17.04 -1.73
CA PHE A 339 23.65 -15.93 -2.67
C PHE A 339 22.65 -14.81 -2.33
N LEU A 340 21.38 -15.15 -2.07
CA LEU A 340 20.34 -14.19 -1.71
C LEU A 340 20.64 -13.53 -0.35
N ASN A 341 21.13 -14.29 0.65
CA ASN A 341 21.49 -13.77 1.96
C ASN A 341 22.64 -12.76 1.88
N ARG A 342 23.74 -13.11 1.18
CA ARG A 342 24.88 -12.21 0.98
C ARG A 342 24.46 -10.91 0.30
N ARG A 343 23.54 -10.99 -0.67
CA ARG A 343 22.97 -9.81 -1.31
C ARG A 343 22.12 -9.00 -0.34
N TYR A 344 21.24 -9.63 0.40
CA TYR A 344 20.38 -8.96 1.36
C TYR A 344 21.17 -8.18 2.42
N GLU A 345 22.23 -8.78 2.97
CA GLU A 345 23.08 -8.16 3.99
C GLU A 345 23.81 -6.92 3.46
N ALA A 346 24.21 -6.93 2.18
CA ALA A 346 24.90 -5.81 1.54
C ALA A 346 24.00 -4.64 1.12
N LEU A 347 22.67 -4.74 1.30
CA LEU A 347 21.73 -3.74 0.81
C LEU A 347 21.20 -2.87 1.95
N ASN A 348 21.33 -1.55 1.78
CA ASN A 348 20.65 -0.58 2.62
C ASN A 348 19.29 -0.17 1.99
N PRO A 349 18.14 -0.50 2.61
CA PRO A 349 16.82 -0.18 2.06
C PRO A 349 16.53 1.32 1.96
N ALA A 350 17.09 2.14 2.87
CA ALA A 350 16.90 3.58 2.84
C ALA A 350 17.74 4.24 1.74
N GLU A 351 18.96 3.75 1.50
CA GLU A 351 19.80 4.15 0.38
C GLU A 351 19.16 3.79 -0.96
N LEU A 352 18.71 2.54 -1.14
CA LEU A 352 17.99 2.12 -2.35
C LEU A 352 16.79 3.03 -2.63
N LYS A 353 16.06 3.44 -1.58
CA LYS A 353 14.93 4.36 -1.74
C LYS A 353 15.38 5.73 -2.24
N ARG A 354 16.49 6.27 -1.70
CA ARG A 354 17.09 7.54 -2.15
C ARG A 354 17.53 7.46 -3.61
N GLU A 355 18.17 6.35 -4.02
CA GLU A 355 18.58 6.14 -5.41
C GLU A 355 17.40 6.07 -6.37
N ILE A 356 16.37 5.29 -6.04
CA ILE A 356 15.14 5.18 -6.83
C ILE A 356 14.53 6.56 -7.01
N THR A 357 14.42 7.34 -5.94
CA THR A 357 13.87 8.70 -6.00
C THR A 357 14.73 9.63 -6.87
N ARG A 358 16.06 9.56 -6.77
CA ARG A 358 16.98 10.31 -7.64
C ARG A 358 16.76 9.97 -9.11
N TYR A 359 16.75 8.69 -9.47
CA TYR A 359 16.56 8.25 -10.86
C TYR A 359 15.17 8.59 -11.40
N GLN A 360 14.12 8.54 -10.56
CA GLN A 360 12.79 9.02 -10.92
C GLN A 360 12.81 10.52 -11.27
N GLN A 361 13.44 11.34 -10.43
CA GLN A 361 13.56 12.79 -10.67
C GLN A 361 14.33 13.09 -11.96
N GLU A 362 15.44 12.40 -12.21
CA GLU A 362 16.23 12.53 -13.43
C GLU A 362 15.38 12.19 -14.66
N LEU A 363 14.70 11.03 -14.64
CA LEU A 363 13.84 10.58 -15.73
C LEU A 363 12.71 11.58 -16.01
N PHE A 364 12.00 12.02 -14.97
CA PHE A 364 10.89 12.95 -15.12
C PHE A 364 11.37 14.33 -15.58
N THR A 365 12.51 14.81 -15.07
CA THR A 365 13.08 16.09 -15.51
C THR A 365 13.48 16.04 -16.98
N TYR A 366 14.15 14.97 -17.41
CA TYR A 366 14.51 14.78 -18.82
C TYR A 366 13.28 14.71 -19.71
N SER A 367 12.28 13.89 -19.34
CA SER A 367 11.09 13.68 -20.14
C SER A 367 10.20 14.93 -20.21
N SER A 368 10.08 15.70 -19.12
CA SER A 368 9.37 16.99 -19.12
C SER A 368 10.04 18.02 -20.03
N ARG A 369 11.39 18.14 -19.98
CA ARG A 369 12.15 19.03 -20.88
C ARG A 369 11.93 18.67 -22.35
N ARG A 370 12.04 17.38 -22.68
CA ARG A 370 11.84 16.88 -24.05
C ARG A 370 10.45 17.17 -24.61
N ARG A 371 9.41 17.13 -23.76
CA ARG A 371 8.02 17.37 -24.17
C ARG A 371 7.61 18.85 -24.13
N GLY A 372 8.47 19.75 -23.64
CA GLY A 372 8.11 21.16 -23.43
C GLY A 372 7.03 21.38 -22.36
N ILE A 373 6.79 20.39 -21.48
CA ILE A 373 5.75 20.45 -20.45
C ILE A 373 6.35 20.97 -19.14
N ARG A 374 5.75 22.01 -18.53
CA ARG A 374 6.11 22.48 -17.17
C ARG A 374 6.08 21.30 -16.20
N LYS A 375 7.12 21.18 -15.37
CA LYS A 375 7.30 20.09 -14.39
C LYS A 375 5.97 19.77 -13.69
N PRO A 376 5.50 18.51 -13.66
CA PRO A 376 4.51 18.14 -12.66
C PRO A 376 5.14 18.37 -11.29
N GLU A 377 4.49 19.14 -10.43
CA GLU A 377 4.91 19.26 -9.03
C GLU A 377 4.82 17.88 -8.38
N MET A 378 5.96 17.20 -8.31
CA MET A 378 6.09 16.04 -7.44
C MET A 378 6.05 16.54 -6.00
N ASP A 379 5.15 15.94 -5.21
CA ASP A 379 5.02 16.22 -3.79
C ASP A 379 6.38 16.08 -3.09
N LYS A 380 6.95 17.22 -2.67
CA LYS A 380 8.26 17.34 -2.03
C LYS A 380 8.35 16.50 -0.74
N THR A 381 7.23 16.05 -0.21
CA THR A 381 7.14 15.19 0.98
C THR A 381 7.60 13.75 0.73
N LEU A 382 7.67 13.28 -0.52
CA LEU A 382 8.32 12.01 -0.91
C LEU A 382 9.83 12.20 -1.22
N LEU A 383 10.25 13.45 -1.44
CA LEU A 383 11.62 13.86 -1.77
C LEU A 383 12.45 14.27 -0.54
N SER A 384 11.82 14.21 0.63
CA SER A 384 12.37 14.49 1.95
C SER A 384 13.82 14.12 2.17
N GLY A 385 14.13 12.83 2.05
CA GLY A 385 15.13 12.19 2.90
C GLY A 385 16.44 12.96 3.15
N ARG A 386 16.63 13.90 4.09
CA ARG A 386 15.95 14.32 5.34
C ARG A 386 15.17 13.22 6.05
N ILE A 387 15.91 12.12 6.13
CA ILE A 387 15.87 11.07 7.14
C ILE A 387 16.13 11.69 8.51
#